data_AF-T1GV67-F1
#
_entry.id   AF-T1GV67-F1
#
_cell.length_a   1.000
_cell.length_b   1.000
_cell.length_c   1.000
_cell.angle_alpha   90.00
_cell.angle_beta   90.00
_cell.angle_gamma   90.00
#
_symmetry.space_group_name_H-M   'P 1'
#
loop_
_entity.id
_entity.type
_entity.pdbx_description
1 polymer ?
#
loop_
_entity_poly.entity_id
_entity_poly.type
_entity_poly.pdbx_seq_one_letter_code
_entity_poly.pdbx_strand_id
1 'polypeptide(L)'
;MTKIIFSVLFCCFLAESLACNKFKLNLRSVQNCAGDDAIVKVENGLRVTLTTECTIKVSGCADFKGFSTATAHYVIKKGILTVKRGSEDVCARLAELPADLKAQGAPDKCPVAANRVCVSDYTIDISQYKQYLPLAKGRSFLDINVDHDTGKSCFRVEADVTKSWF
;
A
#
# COMPACT_ATOMS: atom_id res chain seq x y z
N MET A 1 25.79 41.51 -7.37
CA MET A 1 25.97 40.17 -6.76
C MET A 1 24.76 39.72 -5.94
N THR A 2 24.01 40.62 -5.29
CA THR A 2 22.85 40.31 -4.43
C THR A 2 21.69 39.58 -5.14
N LYS A 3 21.44 39.85 -6.42
CA LYS A 3 20.38 39.20 -7.22
C LYS A 3 20.67 37.71 -7.53
N ILE A 4 21.94 37.33 -7.66
CA ILE A 4 22.34 35.94 -7.94
C ILE A 4 22.17 35.09 -6.68
N ILE A 5 22.53 35.64 -5.51
CA ILE A 5 22.35 34.96 -4.22
C ILE A 5 20.86 34.71 -3.93
N PHE A 6 19.98 35.68 -4.23
CA PHE A 6 18.53 35.52 -4.07
C PHE A 6 17.94 34.47 -5.03
N SER A 7 18.43 34.42 -6.27
CA SER A 7 18.00 33.42 -7.27
C SER A 7 18.47 32.01 -6.92
N VAL A 8 19.67 31.85 -6.36
CA VAL A 8 20.19 30.55 -5.91
C VAL A 8 19.48 30.09 -4.65
N LEU A 9 19.21 30.98 -3.67
CA LEU A 9 18.39 30.65 -2.51
C LEU A 9 16.99 30.21 -2.92
N PHE A 10 16.35 30.91 -3.86
CA PHE A 10 15.02 30.57 -4.37
C PHE A 10 15.00 29.22 -5.10
N CYS A 11 16.04 28.89 -5.88
CA CYS A 11 16.18 27.56 -6.49
C CYS A 11 16.44 26.45 -5.46
N CYS A 12 17.17 26.72 -4.38
CA CYS A 12 17.34 25.77 -3.27
C CYS A 12 16.00 25.52 -2.55
N PHE A 13 15.16 26.55 -2.37
CA PHE A 13 13.81 26.39 -1.81
C PHE A 13 12.85 25.59 -2.71
N LEU A 14 13.07 25.57 -4.03
CA LEU A 14 12.26 24.77 -4.96
C LEU A 14 12.67 23.29 -5.00
N ALA A 15 13.93 22.99 -4.66
CA ALA A 15 14.43 21.61 -4.53
C ALA A 15 13.89 20.89 -3.27
N GLU A 16 13.33 21.65 -2.31
CA GLU A 16 12.81 21.21 -1.00
C GLU A 16 11.36 20.66 -1.03
N SER A 17 10.90 20.11 -2.16
CA SER A 17 9.53 19.58 -2.27
C SER A 17 9.44 18.10 -2.61
N LEU A 18 10.48 17.31 -2.29
CA LEU A 18 10.59 15.87 -2.60
C LEU A 18 9.62 14.95 -1.81
N ALA A 19 8.53 15.50 -1.27
CA ALA A 19 7.53 14.77 -0.49
C ALA A 19 6.13 15.39 -0.60
N CYS A 20 5.10 14.56 -0.75
CA CYS A 20 3.71 15.02 -0.71
C CYS A 20 3.39 15.71 0.62
N ASN A 21 3.11 17.01 0.57
CA ASN A 21 2.84 17.85 1.74
C ASN A 21 3.94 17.76 2.83
N LYS A 22 5.21 17.59 2.43
CA LYS A 22 6.36 17.36 3.35
C LYS A 22 6.26 16.06 4.16
N PHE A 23 5.55 15.04 3.67
CA PHE A 23 5.48 13.71 4.27
C PHE A 23 5.96 12.63 3.30
N LYS A 24 6.66 11.65 3.86
CA LYS A 24 7.09 10.44 3.16
C LYS A 24 6.53 9.20 3.84
N LEU A 25 6.18 8.21 3.04
CA LEU A 25 5.74 6.89 3.47
C LEU A 25 6.92 5.92 3.42
N ASN A 26 7.20 5.24 4.52
CA ASN A 26 8.22 4.21 4.59
C ASN A 26 7.54 2.87 4.89
N LEU A 27 7.55 1.95 3.94
CA LEU A 27 7.16 0.57 4.19
C LEU A 27 8.27 -0.10 5.01
N ARG A 28 7.95 -0.57 6.22
CA ARG A 28 8.90 -1.20 7.13
C ARG A 28 8.97 -2.70 6.91
N SER A 29 7.82 -3.34 6.83
CA SER A 29 7.74 -4.78 6.55
C SER A 29 6.38 -5.17 5.99
N VAL A 30 6.39 -6.22 5.18
CA VAL A 30 5.22 -7.01 4.81
C VAL A 30 5.56 -8.46 5.09
N GLN A 31 4.76 -9.13 5.91
CA GLN A 31 5.02 -10.50 6.36
C GLN A 31 3.82 -11.38 6.05
N ASN A 32 4.07 -12.54 5.43
CA ASN A 32 3.11 -13.62 5.33
C ASN A 32 3.08 -14.37 6.67
N CYS A 33 1.94 -14.39 7.36
CA CYS A 33 1.82 -14.97 8.72
C CYS A 33 0.98 -16.25 8.80
N ALA A 34 0.52 -16.78 7.66
CA ALA A 34 -0.27 -18.02 7.57
C ALA A 34 0.59 -19.27 7.29
N GLY A 35 1.92 -19.14 7.29
CA GLY A 35 2.85 -20.25 7.01
C GLY A 35 2.91 -20.63 5.53
N ASP A 36 3.46 -21.81 5.25
CA ASP A 36 3.75 -22.22 3.87
C ASP A 36 2.53 -22.64 3.06
N ASP A 37 1.48 -23.03 3.75
CA ASP A 37 0.23 -23.45 3.12
C ASP A 37 -0.69 -22.30 2.74
N ALA A 38 -0.28 -21.05 3.02
CA ALA A 38 -1.05 -19.86 2.70
C ALA A 38 -1.56 -19.85 1.24
N ILE A 39 -2.84 -19.53 1.07
CA ILE A 39 -3.49 -19.50 -0.26
C ILE A 39 -3.00 -18.33 -1.10
N VAL A 40 -2.72 -17.21 -0.45
CA VAL A 40 -2.11 -16.03 -1.05
C VAL A 40 -0.84 -15.69 -0.28
N LYS A 41 0.26 -15.55 -1.01
CA LYS A 41 1.55 -15.10 -0.47
C LYS A 41 2.04 -13.88 -1.23
N VAL A 42 2.41 -12.83 -0.51
CA VAL A 42 3.07 -11.66 -1.11
C VAL A 42 4.57 -11.93 -1.13
N GLU A 43 5.21 -11.69 -2.26
CA GLU A 43 6.66 -11.87 -2.38
C GLU A 43 7.43 -10.83 -1.56
N ASN A 44 8.60 -11.24 -1.07
CA ASN A 44 9.56 -10.32 -0.48
C ASN A 44 10.01 -9.29 -1.53
N GLY A 45 9.97 -8.01 -1.17
CA GLY A 45 10.36 -6.94 -2.08
C GLY A 45 9.20 -6.09 -2.63
N LEU A 46 8.00 -6.20 -2.04
CA LEU A 46 6.96 -5.19 -2.25
C LEU A 46 7.53 -3.79 -1.98
N ARG A 47 7.40 -2.89 -2.96
CA ARG A 47 7.81 -1.49 -2.86
C ARG A 47 6.57 -0.63 -2.83
N VAL A 48 6.47 0.20 -1.80
CA VAL A 48 5.41 1.21 -1.68
C VAL A 48 6.09 2.54 -1.41
N THR A 49 5.88 3.52 -2.30
CA THR A 49 6.52 4.84 -2.21
C THR A 49 5.48 5.94 -2.37
N LEU A 50 5.52 6.95 -1.50
CA LEU A 50 4.74 8.17 -1.68
C LEU A 50 5.56 9.17 -2.51
N THR A 51 5.02 9.57 -3.65
CA THR A 51 5.63 10.53 -4.57
C THR A 51 5.35 11.98 -4.17
N THR A 52 6.00 12.91 -4.85
CA THR A 52 5.82 14.36 -4.74
C THR A 52 4.44 14.82 -5.18
N GLU A 53 3.87 14.15 -6.18
CA GLU A 53 2.55 14.42 -6.74
C GLU A 53 1.42 13.84 -5.88
N CYS A 54 1.69 13.50 -4.61
CA CYS A 54 0.73 12.86 -3.72
C CYS A 54 0.12 11.59 -4.30
N THR A 55 0.94 10.82 -5.02
CA THR A 55 0.57 9.52 -5.56
C THR A 55 1.34 8.41 -4.85
N ILE A 56 0.66 7.34 -4.45
CA ILE A 56 1.31 6.13 -3.93
C ILE A 56 1.65 5.23 -5.11
N LYS A 57 2.93 4.91 -5.28
CA LYS A 57 3.41 3.90 -6.24
C LYS A 57 3.60 2.57 -5.54
N VAL A 58 3.02 1.52 -6.10
CA VAL A 58 3.08 0.14 -5.60
C VAL A 58 3.66 -0.77 -6.67
N SER A 59 4.68 -1.54 -6.32
CA SER A 59 5.30 -2.53 -7.20
C SER A 59 5.62 -3.81 -6.41
N GLY A 60 5.25 -4.97 -6.93
CA GLY A 60 5.53 -6.27 -6.31
C GLY A 60 4.68 -7.40 -6.87
N CYS A 61 4.92 -8.62 -6.38
CA CYS A 61 4.23 -9.82 -6.83
C CYS A 61 3.50 -10.53 -5.68
N ALA A 62 2.45 -11.25 -6.02
CA ALA A 62 1.77 -12.18 -5.13
C ALA A 62 1.47 -13.50 -5.86
N ASP A 63 1.61 -14.60 -5.13
CA ASP A 63 1.31 -15.95 -5.59
C ASP A 63 -0.04 -16.39 -5.00
N PHE A 64 -0.87 -17.00 -5.83
CA PHE A 64 -2.20 -17.50 -5.51
C PHE A 64 -2.25 -19.01 -5.78
N LYS A 65 -2.74 -19.80 -4.82
CA LYS A 65 -2.99 -21.25 -5.00
C LYS A 65 -4.36 -21.57 -5.58
N GLY A 66 -5.21 -20.56 -5.74
CA GLY A 66 -6.58 -20.67 -6.24
C GLY A 66 -7.61 -20.82 -5.12
N PHE A 67 -8.76 -20.16 -5.30
CA PHE A 67 -9.88 -20.14 -4.36
C PHE A 67 -11.16 -19.66 -5.06
N SER A 68 -12.33 -20.03 -4.54
CA SER A 68 -13.63 -19.63 -5.09
C SER A 68 -14.31 -18.55 -4.26
N THR A 69 -14.06 -18.53 -2.96
CA THR A 69 -14.59 -17.51 -2.05
C THR A 69 -13.51 -17.09 -1.06
N ALA A 70 -13.59 -15.84 -0.60
CA ALA A 70 -12.66 -15.34 0.40
C ALA A 70 -13.25 -14.19 1.21
N THR A 71 -13.10 -14.25 2.54
CA THR A 71 -13.48 -13.18 3.46
C THR A 71 -12.23 -12.63 4.14
N ALA A 72 -12.00 -11.33 4.04
CA ALA A 72 -10.87 -10.66 4.67
C ALA A 72 -11.31 -9.94 5.95
N HIS A 73 -10.64 -10.25 7.05
CA HIS A 73 -10.74 -9.56 8.33
C HIS A 73 -9.52 -8.68 8.54
N TYR A 74 -9.72 -7.37 8.72
CA TYR A 74 -8.61 -6.44 8.89
C TYR A 74 -8.68 -5.66 10.19
N VAL A 75 -7.51 -5.31 10.72
CA VAL A 75 -7.33 -4.42 11.86
C VAL A 75 -6.25 -3.40 11.53
N ILE A 76 -6.61 -2.13 11.58
CA ILE A 76 -5.68 -1.00 11.42
C ILE A 76 -5.37 -0.46 12.82
N LYS A 77 -4.09 -0.39 13.16
CA LYS A 77 -3.59 0.14 14.42
C LYS A 77 -2.62 1.28 14.18
N LYS A 78 -2.59 2.22 15.12
CA LYS A 78 -1.59 3.29 15.19
C LYS A 78 -0.96 3.26 16.58
N GLY A 79 0.29 2.81 16.66
CA GLY A 79 0.87 2.41 17.95
C GLY A 79 0.03 1.33 18.61
N ILE A 80 -0.40 1.57 19.86
CA ILE A 80 -1.26 0.64 20.63
C ILE A 80 -2.76 0.80 20.35
N LEU A 81 -3.17 1.88 19.66
CA LEU A 81 -4.57 2.19 19.44
C LEU A 81 -5.10 1.48 18.19
N THR A 82 -6.23 0.78 18.33
CA THR A 82 -6.98 0.27 17.18
C THR A 82 -7.79 1.40 16.56
N VAL A 83 -7.47 1.77 15.32
CA VAL A 83 -8.12 2.87 14.59
C VAL A 83 -9.35 2.36 13.84
N LYS A 84 -9.27 1.16 13.26
CA LYS A 84 -10.37 0.55 12.52
C LYS A 84 -10.28 -0.97 12.57
N ARG A 85 -11.42 -1.64 12.59
CA ARG A 85 -11.55 -3.08 12.34
C ARG A 85 -12.70 -3.29 11.37
N GLY A 86 -12.58 -4.26 10.49
CA GLY A 86 -13.64 -4.59 9.54
C GLY A 86 -13.52 -6.00 8.98
N SER A 87 -14.54 -6.35 8.20
CA SER A 87 -14.62 -7.58 7.44
C SER A 87 -15.17 -7.26 6.06
N GLU A 88 -14.58 -7.81 5.01
CA GLU A 88 -14.99 -7.56 3.63
C GLU A 88 -14.95 -8.84 2.80
N ASP A 89 -15.91 -8.97 1.89
CA ASP A 89 -15.90 -10.02 0.87
C ASP A 89 -14.85 -9.66 -0.20
N VAL A 90 -13.81 -10.48 -0.31
CA VAL A 90 -12.70 -10.26 -1.24
C VAL A 90 -13.20 -10.36 -2.68
N CYS A 91 -14.08 -11.30 -2.99
CA CYS A 91 -14.59 -11.51 -4.34
C CYS A 91 -15.40 -10.30 -4.83
N ALA A 92 -16.20 -9.69 -3.94
CA ALA A 92 -16.89 -8.45 -4.24
C ALA A 92 -15.91 -7.29 -4.53
N ARG A 93 -14.81 -7.20 -3.78
CA ARG A 93 -13.78 -6.17 -3.98
C ARG A 93 -12.96 -6.36 -5.25
N LEU A 94 -12.72 -7.59 -5.70
CA LEU A 94 -12.02 -7.86 -6.96
C LEU A 94 -12.78 -7.25 -8.16
N ALA A 95 -14.11 -7.32 -8.14
CA ALA A 95 -14.94 -6.74 -9.18
C ALA A 95 -14.80 -5.20 -9.26
N GLU A 96 -14.56 -4.55 -8.12
CA GLU A 96 -14.38 -3.10 -8.00
C GLU A 96 -12.96 -2.63 -8.33
N LEU A 97 -12.01 -3.56 -8.59
CA LEU A 97 -10.65 -3.17 -8.91
C LEU A 97 -10.58 -2.31 -10.18
N PRO A 98 -9.73 -1.27 -10.17
CA PRO A 98 -9.44 -0.45 -11.35
C PRO A 98 -8.98 -1.29 -12.55
N ALA A 99 -9.37 -0.84 -13.75
CA ALA A 99 -9.13 -1.56 -15.00
C ALA A 99 -7.63 -1.74 -15.32
N ASP A 100 -6.79 -0.80 -14.89
CA ASP A 100 -5.34 -0.83 -15.07
C ASP A 100 -4.66 -1.88 -14.17
N LEU A 101 -5.17 -2.15 -12.97
CA LEU A 101 -4.73 -3.30 -12.17
C LEU A 101 -5.14 -4.62 -12.82
N LYS A 102 -6.38 -4.69 -13.32
CA LYS A 102 -6.88 -5.89 -14.03
C LYS A 102 -6.06 -6.17 -15.28
N ALA A 103 -5.68 -5.13 -16.03
CA ALA A 103 -4.81 -5.25 -17.20
C ALA A 103 -3.39 -5.76 -16.87
N GLN A 104 -2.94 -5.56 -15.63
CA GLN A 104 -1.67 -6.12 -15.11
C GLN A 104 -1.83 -7.56 -14.57
N GLY A 105 -3.00 -8.18 -14.74
CA GLY A 105 -3.26 -9.56 -14.36
C GLY A 105 -3.82 -9.73 -12.95
N ALA A 106 -4.20 -8.63 -12.26
CA ALA A 106 -4.95 -8.75 -11.01
C ALA A 106 -6.30 -9.44 -11.28
N PRO A 107 -6.72 -10.39 -10.43
CA PRO A 107 -7.97 -11.10 -10.64
C PRO A 107 -9.14 -10.12 -10.54
N ASP A 108 -10.06 -10.20 -11.50
CA ASP A 108 -11.21 -9.28 -11.61
C ASP A 108 -12.50 -9.87 -11.06
N LYS A 109 -12.52 -11.17 -10.78
CA LYS A 109 -13.64 -11.91 -10.17
C LYS A 109 -13.15 -13.21 -9.55
N CYS A 110 -14.02 -13.82 -8.77
CA CYS A 110 -13.90 -15.21 -8.36
C CYS A 110 -14.63 -16.15 -9.36
N PRO A 111 -14.24 -17.42 -9.47
CA PRO A 111 -13.10 -18.07 -8.79
C PRO A 111 -11.76 -17.57 -9.34
N VAL A 112 -10.76 -17.48 -8.45
CA VAL A 112 -9.38 -17.12 -8.79
C VAL A 112 -8.60 -18.40 -9.02
N ALA A 113 -7.97 -18.51 -10.20
CA ALA A 113 -7.11 -19.63 -10.53
C ALA A 113 -5.74 -19.51 -9.83
N ALA A 114 -5.03 -20.64 -9.71
CA ALA A 114 -3.64 -20.61 -9.25
C ALA A 114 -2.79 -19.83 -10.25
N ASN A 115 -2.20 -18.71 -9.82
CA ASN A 115 -1.39 -17.87 -10.66
C ASN A 115 -0.42 -17.03 -9.83
N ARG A 116 0.51 -16.40 -10.53
CA ARG A 116 1.34 -15.33 -9.97
C ARG A 116 0.97 -14.03 -10.65
N VAL A 117 0.72 -13.00 -9.86
CA VAL A 117 0.38 -11.66 -10.34
C VAL A 117 1.46 -10.71 -9.90
N CYS A 118 1.99 -9.94 -10.84
CA CYS A 118 2.97 -8.90 -10.57
C CYS A 118 2.42 -7.56 -11.05
N VAL A 119 2.47 -6.58 -10.17
CA VAL A 119 2.07 -5.21 -10.43
C VAL A 119 3.33 -4.36 -10.45
N SER A 120 3.46 -3.49 -11.45
CA SER A 120 4.61 -2.59 -11.57
C SER A 120 4.13 -1.15 -11.64
N ASP A 121 4.59 -0.33 -10.70
CA ASP A 121 4.36 1.11 -10.65
C ASP A 121 2.89 1.50 -10.69
N TYR A 122 2.01 0.66 -10.11
CA TYR A 122 0.61 1.02 -9.97
C TYR A 122 0.47 2.24 -9.07
N THR A 123 -0.25 3.24 -9.57
CA THR A 123 -0.37 4.56 -8.96
C THR A 123 -1.74 4.77 -8.36
N ILE A 124 -1.78 5.19 -7.09
CA ILE A 124 -3.00 5.59 -6.39
C ILE A 124 -2.88 7.07 -6.04
N ASP A 125 -3.73 7.93 -6.62
CA ASP A 125 -3.78 9.35 -6.27
C ASP A 125 -4.44 9.56 -4.90
N ILE A 126 -3.68 10.13 -3.97
CA ILE A 126 -4.13 10.48 -2.62
C ILE A 126 -4.16 11.99 -2.37
N SER A 127 -4.10 12.82 -3.42
CA SER A 127 -4.07 14.28 -3.35
C SER A 127 -5.23 14.85 -2.54
N GLN A 128 -6.43 14.25 -2.64
CA GLN A 128 -7.60 14.63 -1.84
C GLN A 128 -7.40 14.43 -0.33
N TYR A 129 -6.50 13.53 0.07
CA TYR A 129 -6.20 13.21 1.46
C TYR A 129 -4.95 13.92 2.01
N LYS A 130 -4.28 14.76 1.20
CA LYS A 130 -3.01 15.42 1.58
C LYS A 130 -3.07 16.17 2.91
N GLN A 131 -4.23 16.78 3.22
CA GLN A 131 -4.47 17.54 4.45
C GLN A 131 -4.52 16.66 5.70
N TYR A 132 -4.78 15.36 5.55
CA TYR A 132 -4.86 14.39 6.65
C TYR A 132 -3.53 13.65 6.89
N LEU A 133 -2.50 13.84 6.05
CA LEU A 133 -1.18 13.24 6.25
C LEU A 133 -0.54 13.53 7.62
N PRO A 134 -0.69 14.73 8.22
CA PRO A 134 -0.25 14.97 9.59
C PRO A 134 -0.89 14.01 10.61
N LEU A 135 -2.15 13.62 10.41
CA LEU A 135 -2.86 12.65 11.26
C LEU A 135 -2.36 11.23 11.04
N ALA A 136 -1.80 10.93 9.86
CA ALA A 136 -1.19 9.63 9.57
C ALA A 136 0.24 9.51 10.12
N LYS A 137 0.88 10.62 10.53
CA LYS A 137 2.26 10.65 11.04
C LYS A 137 2.50 9.60 12.13
N GLY A 138 3.59 8.85 11.99
CA GLY A 138 4.03 7.81 12.89
C GLY A 138 3.76 6.41 12.35
N ARG A 139 4.05 5.43 13.20
CA ARG A 139 3.96 4.01 12.86
C ARG A 139 2.53 3.50 12.87
N SER A 140 2.17 2.81 11.80
CA SER A 140 0.87 2.16 11.61
C SER A 140 1.07 0.69 11.27
N PHE A 141 0.13 -0.12 11.74
CA PHE A 141 0.10 -1.56 11.52
C PHE A 141 -1.22 -1.94 10.89
N LEU A 142 -1.17 -2.80 9.88
CA LEU A 142 -2.33 -3.38 9.23
C LEU A 142 -2.18 -4.90 9.31
N ASP A 143 -3.03 -5.51 10.12
CA ASP A 143 -3.17 -6.96 10.21
C ASP A 143 -4.35 -7.38 9.33
N ILE A 144 -4.13 -8.30 8.39
CA ILE A 144 -5.16 -8.86 7.52
C ILE A 144 -5.12 -10.37 7.65
N ASN A 145 -6.26 -10.98 7.98
CA ASN A 145 -6.47 -12.42 7.90
C ASN A 145 -7.52 -12.67 6.83
N VAL A 146 -7.29 -13.66 5.96
CA VAL A 146 -8.22 -14.01 4.90
C VAL A 146 -8.57 -15.48 5.04
N ASP A 147 -9.85 -15.76 5.22
CA ASP A 147 -10.39 -17.11 5.20
C ASP A 147 -10.90 -17.39 3.78
N HIS A 148 -10.28 -18.36 3.11
CA HIS A 148 -10.66 -18.85 1.79
C HIS A 148 -11.44 -20.16 1.92
N ASP A 149 -12.21 -20.55 0.89
CA ASP A 149 -12.80 -21.89 0.82
C ASP A 149 -11.73 -23.01 0.79
N THR A 150 -10.53 -22.71 0.29
CA THR A 150 -9.43 -23.68 0.14
C THR A 150 -8.36 -23.60 1.24
N GLY A 151 -8.47 -22.66 2.19
CA GLY A 151 -7.46 -22.49 3.24
C GLY A 151 -7.45 -21.08 3.83
N LYS A 152 -6.28 -20.63 4.30
CA LYS A 152 -6.12 -19.32 4.96
C LYS A 152 -4.95 -18.54 4.39
N SER A 153 -5.02 -17.22 4.49
CA SER A 153 -3.90 -16.30 4.24
C SER A 153 -3.82 -15.27 5.36
N CYS A 154 -2.64 -14.71 5.58
CA CYS A 154 -2.43 -13.72 6.62
C CYS A 154 -1.29 -12.79 6.23
N PHE A 155 -1.52 -11.49 6.41
CA PHE A 155 -0.55 -10.44 6.13
C PHE A 155 -0.42 -9.50 7.33
N ARG A 156 0.81 -9.18 7.70
CA ARG A 156 1.13 -8.09 8.60
C ARG A 156 1.94 -7.04 7.88
N VAL A 157 1.39 -5.84 7.78
CA VAL A 157 2.03 -4.70 7.14
C VAL A 157 2.36 -3.67 8.21
N GLU A 158 3.62 -3.26 8.23
CA GLU A 158 4.09 -2.14 9.06
C GLU A 158 4.57 -1.02 8.14
N ALA A 159 4.04 0.18 8.36
CA ALA A 159 4.41 1.36 7.61
C ALA A 159 4.54 2.57 8.54
N ASP A 160 5.34 3.55 8.12
CA ASP A 160 5.63 4.74 8.91
C ASP A 160 5.57 6.00 8.04
N VAL A 161 4.68 6.91 8.44
CA VAL A 161 4.58 8.24 7.80
C VAL A 161 5.42 9.21 8.60
N THR A 162 6.44 9.77 7.95
CA THR A 162 7.40 10.68 8.58
C THR A 162 7.40 12.02 7.86
N LYS A 163 7.76 13.09 8.57
CA LYS A 163 8.07 14.36 7.90
C LYS A 163 9.31 14.17 7.02
N SER A 164 9.24 14.62 5.78
CA SER A 164 10.40 14.80 4.92
C SER A 164 10.93 16.20 5.19
N TRP A 165 12.13 16.28 5.75
CA TRP A 165 12.81 17.54 6.06
C TRP A 165 13.89 17.80 5.03
N PHE A 166 13.50 17.92 3.77
CA PHE A 166 14.31 18.51 2.69
C PHE A 166 13.28 19.02 1.70
#